data_AF-A0A1Q3LV95-F1
#
_entry.id   AF-A0A1Q3LV95-F1
#
_cell.length_a   1.000
_cell.length_b   1.000
_cell.length_c   1.000
_cell.angle_alpha   90.00
_cell.angle_beta   90.00
_cell.angle_gamma   90.00
#
_symmetry.space_group_name_H-M   'P 1'
#
loop_
_entity.id
_entity.type
_entity.pdbx_description
1 polymer ?
#
loop_
_entity_poly.entity_id
_entity_poly.type
_entity_poly.pdbx_seq_one_letter_code
_entity_poly.pdbx_strand_id
1 'polypeptide(L)'
;MNRGIITIRNTNSNNIKVYIELSEDGTVWVTKNEIASLFNVYRSYVEANLKSLFKSNELLEKTVKQEEHSTQINDQKCIIEYFNLEVIIALSYRMDSYPCIHFRQWVAKQVILSCKKSSSIIIQLGTTTLN
;
A
#
# COMPACT_ATOMS: atom_id res chain seq x y z
N MET A 1 12.99 -12.52 -1.86
CA MET A 1 12.95 -11.24 -1.12
C MET A 1 12.25 -11.41 0.23
N ASN A 2 12.76 -10.82 1.33
CA ASN A 2 11.98 -10.70 2.57
C ASN A 2 10.93 -9.59 2.38
N ARG A 3 9.64 -9.92 2.46
CA ARG A 3 8.54 -9.04 2.01
C ARG A 3 7.81 -8.32 3.14
N GLY A 4 8.12 -8.64 4.39
CA GLY A 4 7.26 -8.27 5.51
C GLY A 4 5.86 -8.89 5.40
N ILE A 5 4.98 -8.53 6.32
CA ILE A 5 3.61 -9.07 6.41
C ILE A 5 2.65 -7.92 6.70
N ILE A 6 1.53 -7.89 5.99
CA ILE A 6 0.40 -7.02 6.30
C ILE A 6 -0.89 -7.84 6.35
N THR A 7 -1.71 -7.60 7.36
CA THR A 7 -3.01 -8.28 7.49
C THR A 7 -4.04 -7.34 8.10
N ILE A 8 -5.25 -7.35 7.54
CA ILE A 8 -6.42 -6.67 8.08
C ILE A 8 -7.40 -7.73 8.54
N ARG A 9 -7.73 -7.74 9.84
CA ARG A 9 -8.73 -8.65 10.41
C ARG A 9 -9.89 -7.85 11.00
N ASN A 10 -11.10 -8.19 10.58
CA ASN A 10 -12.31 -7.72 11.24
C ASN A 10 -12.53 -8.56 12.50
N THR A 11 -12.80 -7.92 13.63
CA THR A 11 -13.21 -8.61 14.85
C THR A 11 -14.71 -8.44 15.06
N ASN A 12 -15.34 -9.36 15.77
CA ASN A 12 -16.79 -9.39 15.99
C ASN A 12 -17.36 -8.11 16.65
N SER A 13 -16.51 -7.23 17.17
CA SER A 13 -16.88 -5.98 17.86
C SER A 13 -16.73 -4.72 16.99
N ASN A 14 -16.85 -4.82 15.65
CA ASN A 14 -16.62 -3.69 14.71
C ASN A 14 -15.22 -3.06 14.81
N ASN A 15 -14.28 -3.72 15.49
CA ASN A 15 -12.92 -3.27 15.61
C ASN A 15 -12.05 -3.96 14.57
N ILE A 16 -11.48 -3.20 13.64
CA ILE A 16 -10.49 -3.73 12.70
C ILE A 16 -9.11 -3.67 13.35
N LYS A 17 -8.39 -4.79 13.30
CA LYS A 17 -6.98 -4.86 13.67
C LYS A 17 -6.15 -4.95 12.40
N VAL A 18 -5.24 -3.98 12.24
CA VAL A 18 -4.21 -4.01 11.21
C VAL A 18 -2.91 -4.45 11.87
N TYR A 19 -2.29 -5.50 11.33
CA TYR A 19 -0.97 -5.97 11.73
C TYR A 19 -0.01 -5.72 10.58
N ILE A 20 1.14 -5.09 10.88
CA ILE A 20 2.22 -4.86 9.92
C ILE A 20 3.53 -5.29 10.58
N GLU A 21 4.26 -6.15 9.88
CA GLU A 21 5.63 -6.54 10.18
C GLU A 21 6.49 -6.12 9.00
N LEU A 22 7.39 -5.17 9.22
CA LEU A 22 8.20 -4.59 8.15
C LEU A 22 9.33 -5.54 7.75
N SER A 23 9.67 -5.56 6.46
CA SER A 23 10.94 -6.10 5.98
C SER A 23 12.11 -5.23 6.43
N GLU A 24 13.33 -5.72 6.15
CA GLU A 24 14.60 -5.07 6.51
C GLU A 24 14.74 -3.64 5.95
N ASP A 25 14.09 -3.35 4.83
CA ASP A 25 14.07 -2.03 4.18
C ASP A 25 13.01 -1.07 4.76
N GLY A 26 12.29 -1.49 5.81
CA GLY A 26 11.35 -0.63 6.52
C GLY A 26 9.98 -0.48 5.86
N THR A 27 9.62 -1.34 4.91
CA THR A 27 8.28 -1.38 4.29
C THR A 27 7.69 -2.81 4.32
N VAL A 28 6.54 -3.02 3.69
CA VAL A 28 6.04 -4.33 3.27
C VAL A 28 5.92 -4.36 1.75
N TRP A 29 5.95 -5.55 1.17
CA TRP A 29 5.87 -5.77 -0.27
C TRP A 29 4.81 -6.80 -0.62
N VAL A 30 3.77 -6.36 -1.31
CA VAL A 30 2.59 -7.17 -1.63
C VAL A 30 2.29 -7.17 -3.12
N THR A 31 1.80 -8.30 -3.61
CA THR A 31 1.33 -8.47 -4.98
C THR A 31 -0.08 -7.87 -5.16
N LYS A 32 -0.49 -7.66 -6.41
CA LYS A 32 -1.87 -7.24 -6.74
C LYS A 32 -2.94 -8.15 -6.12
N ASN A 33 -2.67 -9.46 -6.10
CA ASN A 33 -3.57 -10.46 -5.54
C ASN A 33 -3.67 -10.34 -4.01
N GLU A 34 -2.55 -10.10 -3.34
CA GLU A 34 -2.51 -9.88 -1.89
C GLU A 34 -3.24 -8.57 -1.53
N ILE A 35 -3.08 -7.49 -2.30
CA ILE A 35 -3.84 -6.23 -2.11
C ILE A 35 -5.35 -6.48 -2.29
N ALA A 36 -5.73 -7.21 -3.34
CA ALA A 36 -7.13 -7.54 -3.62
C ALA A 36 -7.76 -8.32 -2.44
N SER A 37 -7.01 -9.28 -1.90
CA SER A 37 -7.42 -10.06 -0.73
C SER A 37 -7.48 -9.22 0.55
N LEU A 38 -6.47 -8.34 0.76
CA LEU A 38 -6.37 -7.44 1.91
C LEU A 38 -7.58 -6.51 2.01
N PHE A 39 -8.04 -6.01 0.86
CA PHE A 39 -9.15 -5.07 0.79
C PHE A 39 -10.49 -5.68 0.43
N ASN A 40 -10.56 -7.01 0.25
CA ASN A 40 -11.74 -7.74 -0.20
C ASN A 40 -12.37 -7.13 -1.46
N VAL A 41 -11.54 -6.95 -2.49
CA VAL A 41 -11.93 -6.41 -3.80
C VAL A 41 -11.42 -7.32 -4.93
N TYR A 42 -11.92 -7.11 -6.14
CA TYR A 42 -11.41 -7.82 -7.31
C TYR A 42 -10.01 -7.33 -7.70
N ARG A 43 -9.16 -8.26 -8.14
CA ARG A 43 -7.82 -7.94 -8.67
C ARG A 43 -7.87 -6.91 -9.81
N SER A 44 -8.85 -7.03 -10.71
CA SER A 44 -9.04 -6.07 -11.82
C SER A 44 -9.30 -4.65 -11.32
N TYR A 45 -9.96 -4.48 -10.18
CA TYR A 45 -10.19 -3.17 -9.56
C TYR A 45 -8.90 -2.58 -8.99
N VAL A 46 -8.04 -3.41 -8.38
CA VAL A 46 -6.69 -3.02 -7.96
C VAL A 46 -5.86 -2.58 -9.17
N GLU A 47 -5.88 -3.35 -10.27
CA GLU A 47 -5.14 -3.04 -11.49
C GLU A 47 -5.57 -1.72 -12.14
N ALA A 48 -6.88 -1.47 -12.21
CA ALA A 48 -7.41 -0.21 -12.73
C ALA A 48 -6.93 0.99 -11.90
N ASN A 49 -6.97 0.88 -10.57
CA ASN A 49 -6.53 1.95 -9.67
C ASN A 49 -5.01 2.15 -9.68
N LEU A 50 -4.21 1.09 -9.76
CA LEU A 50 -2.75 1.18 -9.94
C LEU A 50 -2.40 1.91 -11.24
N LYS A 51 -3.05 1.54 -12.35
CA LYS A 51 -2.83 2.20 -13.63
C LYS A 51 -3.15 3.69 -13.56
N SER A 52 -4.25 4.06 -12.90
CA SER A 52 -4.60 5.46 -12.70
C SER A 52 -3.61 6.21 -11.80
N LEU A 53 -3.17 5.58 -10.70
CA LEU A 53 -2.21 6.11 -9.72
C LEU A 53 -0.86 6.45 -10.35
N PHE A 54 -0.33 5.57 -11.21
CA PHE A 54 0.93 5.85 -11.90
C PHE A 54 0.75 6.83 -13.06
N LYS A 55 -0.38 6.79 -13.76
CA LYS A 55 -0.69 7.76 -14.83
C LYS A 55 -0.78 9.19 -14.30
N SER A 56 -1.28 9.39 -13.08
CA SER A 56 -1.35 10.71 -12.44
C SER A 56 -0.02 11.17 -11.82
N ASN A 57 1.05 10.36 -11.90
CA ASN A 57 2.35 10.64 -11.27
C ASN A 57 2.25 10.92 -9.76
N GLU A 58 1.25 10.36 -9.08
CA GLU A 58 1.08 10.55 -7.64
C GLU A 58 2.11 9.77 -6.82
N LEU A 59 2.63 8.68 -7.38
CA LEU A 59 3.77 7.94 -6.85
C LEU A 59 4.77 7.67 -7.96
N LEU A 60 6.05 7.69 -7.58
CA LEU A 60 7.15 7.42 -8.48
C LEU A 60 7.35 5.90 -8.59
N GLU A 61 6.91 5.29 -9.71
CA GLU A 61 6.84 3.83 -9.85
C GLU A 61 8.14 3.09 -9.44
N LYS A 62 9.31 3.64 -9.81
CA LYS A 62 10.62 3.06 -9.48
C LYS A 62 10.96 2.93 -7.99
N THR A 63 10.28 3.66 -7.10
CA THR A 63 10.53 3.58 -5.64
C THR A 63 9.52 2.71 -4.92
N VAL A 64 8.33 2.52 -5.51
CA VAL A 64 7.20 1.85 -4.86
C VAL A 64 6.84 0.50 -5.47
N LYS A 65 7.48 0.13 -6.58
CA LYS A 65 7.28 -1.13 -7.31
C LYS A 65 8.60 -1.88 -7.47
N GLN A 66 8.56 -3.18 -7.24
CA GLN A 66 9.66 -4.10 -7.53
C GLN A 66 9.17 -5.26 -8.40
N GLU A 67 10.03 -5.74 -9.29
CA GLU A 67 9.74 -6.85 -10.19
C GLU A 67 10.70 -8.00 -9.90
N GLU A 68 10.16 -9.21 -9.76
CA GLU A 68 10.94 -10.44 -9.63
C GLU A 68 10.69 -11.31 -10.87
N HIS A 69 11.78 -11.63 -11.57
CA HIS A 69 11.74 -12.50 -12.73
C HIS A 69 11.85 -13.95 -12.28
N SER A 70 10.81 -14.75 -12.52
CA SER A 70 10.83 -16.18 -12.27
C SER A 70 10.71 -16.93 -13.60
N THR A 71 11.59 -17.91 -13.82
CA THR A 71 11.49 -18.82 -14.95
C THR A 71 10.57 -19.96 -14.55
N GLN A 72 9.39 -20.02 -15.15
CA GLN A 72 8.46 -21.13 -14.90
C GLN A 72 8.83 -22.35 -15.74
N ILE A 73 8.43 -23.55 -15.30
CA ILE A 73 8.54 -24.79 -16.07
C ILE A 73 7.81 -24.57 -17.41
N ASN A 74 8.54 -24.67 -18.53
CA ASN A 74 8.18 -24.34 -19.94
C ASN A 74 8.81 -23.06 -20.55
N ASP A 75 9.93 -22.56 -20.01
CA ASP A 75 10.71 -21.42 -20.58
C ASP A 75 9.94 -20.08 -20.70
N GLN A 76 8.76 -19.96 -20.09
CA GLN A 76 8.03 -18.70 -20.03
C GLN A 76 8.52 -17.87 -18.84
N LYS A 77 9.05 -16.68 -19.14
CA LYS A 77 9.39 -15.68 -18.14
C LYS A 77 8.11 -15.15 -17.50
N CYS A 78 7.93 -15.41 -16.20
CA CYS A 78 6.87 -14.79 -15.42
C CYS A 78 7.46 -13.60 -14.65
N ILE A 79 6.81 -12.45 -14.74
CA ILE A 79 7.18 -11.25 -13.98
C ILE A 79 6.18 -11.12 -12.84
N ILE A 80 6.67 -11.17 -11.61
CA ILE A 80 5.87 -10.93 -10.42
C ILE A 80 6.15 -9.50 -9.96
N GLU A 81 5.08 -8.70 -9.87
CA GLU A 81 5.15 -7.32 -9.40
C GLU A 81 4.75 -7.23 -7.93
N TYR A 82 5.57 -6.54 -7.14
CA TYR A 82 5.33 -6.22 -5.74
C TYR A 82 5.22 -4.71 -5.55
N PHE A 83 4.37 -4.31 -4.62
CA PHE A 83 4.05 -2.92 -4.32
C PHE A 83 4.24 -2.65 -2.83
N ASN A 84 4.83 -1.49 -2.52
CA ASN A 84 5.20 -1.15 -1.15
C ASN A 84 4.00 -0.60 -0.33
N LEU A 85 4.23 -0.28 0.95
CA LEU A 85 3.19 0.25 1.84
C LEU A 85 2.57 1.56 1.35
N GLU A 86 3.33 2.43 0.67
CA GLU A 86 2.81 3.69 0.13
C GLU A 86 1.72 3.45 -0.91
N VAL A 87 1.92 2.47 -1.80
CA VAL A 87 0.90 2.07 -2.79
C VAL A 87 -0.34 1.52 -2.09
N ILE A 88 -0.17 0.69 -1.05
CA ILE A 88 -1.29 0.14 -0.28
C ILE A 88 -2.12 1.27 0.34
N ILE A 89 -1.46 2.27 0.94
CA ILE A 89 -2.11 3.45 1.51
C ILE A 89 -2.82 4.25 0.41
N ALA A 90 -2.14 4.56 -0.69
CA ALA A 90 -2.71 5.34 -1.79
C ALA A 90 -3.94 4.67 -2.42
N LEU A 91 -3.90 3.35 -2.62
CA LEU A 91 -5.03 2.57 -3.15
C LEU A 91 -6.19 2.52 -2.17
N SER A 92 -5.92 2.48 -0.86
CA SER A 92 -6.98 2.50 0.15
C SER A 92 -7.85 3.76 0.09
N TYR A 93 -7.35 4.87 -0.46
CA TYR A 93 -8.12 6.11 -0.68
C TYR A 93 -8.87 6.16 -2.01
N ARG A 94 -8.54 5.29 -2.96
CA ARG A 94 -9.21 5.22 -4.28
C ARG A 94 -10.30 4.16 -4.37
N MET A 95 -10.16 3.12 -3.55
CA MET A 95 -11.10 2.01 -3.51
C MET A 95 -12.09 2.18 -2.36
N ASP A 96 -13.34 1.84 -2.65
CA ASP A 96 -14.41 1.88 -1.66
C ASP A 96 -14.81 0.47 -1.25
N SER A 97 -14.18 -0.02 -0.19
CA SER A 97 -14.55 -1.27 0.47
C SER A 97 -14.52 -1.10 1.98
N TYR A 98 -15.26 -1.96 2.69
CA TYR A 98 -15.29 -1.94 4.16
C TYR A 98 -13.86 -2.03 4.77
N PRO A 99 -12.98 -2.97 4.33
CA PRO A 99 -11.58 -2.97 4.75
C PRO A 99 -10.81 -1.69 4.40
N CYS A 100 -11.03 -1.08 3.24
CA CYS A 100 -10.37 0.18 2.86
C CYS A 100 -10.75 1.31 3.82
N ILE A 101 -12.04 1.50 4.11
CA ILE A 101 -12.53 2.54 5.03
C ILE A 101 -11.81 2.45 6.38
N HIS A 102 -11.77 1.25 6.95
CA HIS A 102 -11.15 1.02 8.24
C HIS A 102 -9.62 1.08 8.22
N PHE A 103 -8.98 0.65 7.13
CA PHE A 103 -7.55 0.83 6.95
C PHE A 103 -7.19 2.33 6.96
N ARG A 104 -7.96 3.18 6.27
CA ARG A 104 -7.78 4.65 6.30
C ARG A 104 -7.89 5.20 7.72
N GLN A 105 -8.91 4.78 8.48
CA GLN A 105 -9.08 5.18 9.88
C GLN A 105 -7.88 4.76 10.74
N TRP A 106 -7.37 3.55 10.52
CA TRP A 106 -6.18 3.06 11.21
C TRP A 106 -4.94 3.89 10.84
N VAL A 107 -4.69 4.18 9.57
CA VAL A 107 -3.57 5.03 9.11
C VAL A 107 -3.64 6.40 9.78
N ALA A 108 -4.80 7.06 9.74
CA ALA A 108 -4.99 8.36 10.38
C ALA A 108 -4.69 8.32 11.89
N LYS A 109 -5.15 7.25 12.57
CA LYS A 109 -4.86 7.03 14.00
C LYS A 109 -3.36 6.87 14.25
N GLN A 110 -2.64 6.11 13.41
CA GLN A 110 -1.18 5.94 13.55
C GLN A 110 -0.43 7.26 13.36
N VAL A 111 -0.81 8.06 12.37
CA VAL A 111 -0.22 9.40 12.18
C VAL A 111 -0.42 10.22 13.45
N ILE A 112 -1.65 10.36 13.95
CA ILE A 112 -1.96 11.12 15.18
C ILE A 112 -1.14 10.63 16.38
N LEU A 113 -0.99 9.31 16.55
CA LEU A 113 -0.19 8.73 17.64
C LEU A 113 1.29 9.09 17.50
N SER A 114 1.84 9.02 16.29
CA SER A 114 3.20 9.46 15.99
C SER A 114 3.38 10.97 16.27
N CYS A 115 2.37 11.80 15.99
CA CYS A 115 2.38 13.22 16.35
C CYS A 115 2.38 13.42 17.87
N LYS A 116 1.60 12.66 18.64
CA LYS A 116 1.56 12.80 20.10
C LYS A 116 2.90 12.49 20.77
N LYS A 117 3.77 11.73 20.10
CA LYS A 117 5.13 11.43 20.55
C LYS A 117 6.14 12.56 20.26
N SER A 118 5.83 13.48 19.34
CA SER A 118 6.70 14.59 18.92
C SER A 118 5.93 15.91 18.90
N SER A 119 6.30 16.85 19.78
CA SER A 119 5.52 18.04 20.14
C SER A 119 5.06 18.99 19.02
N SER A 120 5.61 18.91 17.80
CA SER A 120 5.21 19.74 16.67
C SER A 120 5.39 19.03 15.33
N ILE A 121 4.45 19.21 14.39
CA ILE A 121 4.59 18.82 12.98
C ILE A 121 4.43 20.06 12.12
N ILE A 122 5.43 20.30 11.26
CA ILE A 122 5.38 21.32 10.21
C ILE A 122 5.17 20.57 8.90
N ILE A 123 4.00 20.75 8.28
CA ILE A 123 3.73 20.26 6.92
C ILE A 123 4.03 21.42 5.98
N GLN A 124 5.20 21.40 5.34
CA GLN A 124 5.51 22.34 4.28
C GLN A 124 5.04 21.76 2.95
N LEU A 125 3.91 22.26 2.46
CA LEU A 125 3.46 21.99 1.10
C LEU A 125 4.29 22.89 0.18
N GLY A 126 5.21 22.31 -0.58
CA GLY A 126 6.09 23.07 -1.46
C GLY A 126 5.29 23.90 -2.47
N THR A 127 5.60 25.20 -2.56
CA THR A 127 5.26 26.02 -3.72
C THR A 127 6.33 25.79 -4.76
N THR A 128 6.09 24.91 -5.72
CA THR A 128 6.98 24.73 -6.87
C THR A 128 6.91 26.00 -7.73
N THR A 129 7.81 26.95 -7.50
CA THR A 129 8.13 27.98 -8.49
C THR A 129 8.93 27.31 -9.60
N LEU A 130 8.29 27.08 -10.74
CA LEU A 130 8.92 26.71 -12.00
C LEU A 130 9.82 27.88 -12.45
N ASN A 131 11.12 27.63 -12.56
CA ASN A 131 12.06 28.39 -13.39
C ASN A 131 12.39 27.56 -14.64
#